data_AF-A0A2T1C8X7-F1
#
_entry.id   AF-A0A2T1C8X7-F1
#
_cell.length_a   1.000
_cell.length_b   1.000
_cell.length_c   1.000
_cell.angle_alpha   90.00
_cell.angle_beta   90.00
_cell.angle_gamma   90.00
#
_symmetry.space_group_name_H-M   'P 1'
#
loop_
_entity.id
_entity.type
_entity.pdbx_description
1 polymer ?
#
loop_
_entity_poly.entity_id
_entity_poly.type
_entity_poly.pdbx_seq_one_letter_code
_entity_poly.pdbx_strand_id
1 'polypeptide(L)'
;MFFARLTQRYLLPAIALTSCLVATIPAITLAQGTPGITIFSGVDSKNRLDYRLDYGTRNMWDRYVLRISGKKLQQAVYQFTISYPDYYKGKFDSNEVKVISKGEEVAIEKVDWNKEDHLLQITLKEPLEPNKKAEIVLDNVKNPDIGTYYFNCRVLSSTGVANAYYVGTWEISIN
;
A
#
# COMPACT_ATOMS: atom_id res chain seq x y z
N MET A 1 -24.83 55.63 -54.63
CA MET A 1 -25.48 56.31 -53.49
C MET A 1 -26.47 55.32 -52.89
N PHE A 2 -26.36 54.73 -51.70
CA PHE A 2 -25.77 55.15 -50.42
C PHE A 2 -25.25 53.92 -49.64
N PHE A 3 -23.98 53.99 -49.26
CA PHE A 3 -23.37 53.71 -47.95
C PHE A 3 -23.74 52.47 -47.09
N ALA A 4 -22.72 51.60 -46.98
CA ALA A 4 -22.40 50.78 -45.82
C ALA A 4 -22.24 51.62 -44.53
N ARG A 5 -22.68 51.08 -43.39
CA ARG A 5 -22.12 51.27 -42.02
C ARG A 5 -23.01 50.56 -40.99
N LEU A 6 -22.70 49.32 -40.68
CA LEU A 6 -23.17 48.64 -39.45
C LEU A 6 -22.16 47.56 -39.06
N THR A 7 -20.91 47.97 -38.92
CA THR A 7 -19.81 47.19 -38.33
C THR A 7 -19.37 47.93 -37.06
N GLN A 8 -19.04 47.20 -36.00
CA GLN A 8 -18.58 47.68 -34.68
C GLN A 8 -19.65 48.07 -33.64
N ARG A 9 -20.53 47.15 -33.21
CA ARG A 9 -21.15 47.29 -31.88
C ARG A 9 -21.40 46.01 -31.08
N TYR A 10 -21.05 44.84 -31.61
CA TYR A 10 -21.31 43.56 -30.94
C TYR A 10 -20.08 42.68 -30.71
N LEU A 11 -18.86 43.20 -30.90
CA LEU A 11 -17.63 42.41 -30.73
C LEU A 11 -17.01 42.48 -29.32
N LEU A 12 -17.52 43.34 -28.43
CA LEU A 12 -16.96 43.51 -27.08
C LEU A 12 -17.58 42.63 -25.97
N PRO A 13 -18.86 42.20 -25.99
CA PRO A 13 -19.38 41.35 -24.91
C PRO A 13 -19.07 39.85 -25.11
N ALA A 14 -18.64 39.43 -26.30
CA ALA A 14 -18.42 38.02 -26.62
C ALA A 14 -17.10 37.44 -26.04
N ILE A 15 -16.11 38.28 -25.72
CA ILE A 15 -14.80 37.85 -25.20
C ILE A 15 -14.80 37.72 -23.67
N ALA A 16 -15.74 38.38 -22.97
CA ALA A 16 -15.80 38.33 -21.50
C ALA A 16 -16.43 37.04 -20.94
N LEU A 17 -17.18 36.28 -21.75
CA LEU A 17 -17.86 35.06 -21.31
C LEU A 17 -17.03 33.77 -21.50
N THR A 18 -15.90 33.83 -22.21
CA THR A 18 -15.05 32.65 -22.47
C THR A 18 -13.90 32.48 -21.47
N SER A 19 -13.64 33.44 -20.58
CA SER A 19 -12.54 33.35 -19.60
C SER A 19 -12.89 32.62 -18.30
N CYS A 20 -14.17 32.27 -18.05
CA CYS A 20 -14.60 31.66 -16.79
C CYS A 20 -14.75 30.11 -16.85
N LEU A 21 -14.33 29.47 -17.94
CA LEU A 21 -14.51 28.01 -18.13
C LEU A 21 -13.24 27.17 -17.92
N VAL A 22 -12.13 27.79 -17.45
CA VAL A 22 -10.86 27.08 -17.21
C VAL A 22 -10.47 27.20 -15.73
N ALA A 23 -11.26 26.64 -14.82
CA ALA A 23 -10.88 26.57 -13.41
C ALA A 23 -11.61 25.50 -12.60
N THR A 24 -11.79 24.27 -13.11
CA THR A 24 -12.25 23.15 -12.27
C THR A 24 -11.69 21.81 -12.75
N ILE A 25 -10.37 21.72 -12.95
CA ILE A 25 -9.72 20.41 -12.83
C ILE A 25 -9.42 20.26 -11.34
N PRO A 26 -10.14 19.44 -10.57
CA PRO A 26 -9.72 19.12 -9.22
C PRO A 26 -8.34 18.46 -9.35
N ALA A 27 -7.32 19.12 -8.82
CA ALA A 27 -6.03 18.48 -8.62
C ALA A 27 -6.29 17.33 -7.65
N ILE A 28 -6.30 16.10 -8.16
CA ILE A 28 -6.36 14.89 -7.33
C ILE A 28 -5.05 14.85 -6.55
N THR A 29 -5.05 15.39 -5.34
CA THR A 29 -3.91 15.36 -4.45
C THR A 29 -3.72 13.92 -3.96
N LEU A 30 -2.73 13.21 -4.51
CA LEU A 30 -2.24 11.91 -4.02
C LEU A 30 -1.52 12.09 -2.68
N ALA A 31 -2.25 12.38 -1.60
CA ALA A 31 -1.62 12.81 -0.34
C ALA A 31 -1.87 11.94 0.90
N GLN A 32 -2.59 10.81 0.82
CA GLN A 32 -2.93 10.02 2.02
C GLN A 32 -2.50 8.55 2.02
N GLY A 33 -1.68 8.11 1.06
CA GLY A 33 -1.25 6.71 0.95
C GLY A 33 0.01 6.32 1.73
N THR A 34 0.80 7.27 2.22
CA THR A 34 2.04 6.99 2.95
C THR A 34 1.84 7.16 4.46
N PRO A 35 2.41 6.29 5.31
CA PRO A 35 2.41 6.51 6.75
C PRO A 35 2.91 7.91 7.06
N GLY A 36 2.12 8.67 7.82
CA GLY A 36 2.61 9.88 8.46
C GLY A 36 3.79 9.56 9.37
N ILE A 37 4.57 10.58 9.76
CA ILE A 37 5.65 10.41 10.73
C ILE A 37 5.02 10.10 12.10
N THR A 38 4.86 8.82 12.44
CA THR A 38 4.35 8.39 13.75
C THR A 38 5.50 8.37 14.77
N ILE A 39 5.51 9.38 15.66
CA ILE A 39 6.52 9.52 16.72
C ILE A 39 6.10 8.76 17.99
N PHE A 40 4.80 8.56 18.21
CA PHE A 40 4.25 7.88 19.40
C PHE A 40 3.34 6.72 18.99
N SER A 41 3.92 5.56 18.68
CA SER A 41 3.18 4.37 18.22
C SER A 41 3.30 3.14 19.14
N GLY A 42 4.05 3.25 20.24
CA GLY A 42 4.38 2.10 21.09
C GLY A 42 5.32 1.05 20.45
N VAL A 43 5.50 1.07 19.13
CA VAL A 43 6.51 0.28 18.40
C VAL A 43 7.84 1.03 18.40
N ASP A 44 8.92 0.36 18.81
CA ASP A 44 10.27 0.91 18.71
C ASP A 44 10.61 1.19 17.24
N SER A 45 11.12 2.39 16.95
CA SER A 45 11.57 2.84 15.63
C SER A 45 12.40 1.80 14.86
N LYS A 46 13.22 1.00 15.56
CA LYS A 46 14.06 -0.05 14.95
C LYS A 46 13.25 -1.23 14.40
N ASN A 47 12.04 -1.44 14.91
CA ASN A 47 11.14 -2.52 14.53
C ASN A 47 10.07 -2.08 13.54
N ARG A 48 9.90 -0.78 13.30
CA ARG A 48 8.93 -0.28 12.33
C ARG A 48 9.33 -0.65 10.90
N LEU A 49 8.34 -1.09 10.14
CA LEU A 49 8.43 -1.39 8.72
C LEU A 49 7.66 -0.33 7.92
N ASP A 50 8.15 -0.07 6.71
CA ASP A 50 7.54 0.91 5.81
C ASP A 50 6.41 0.27 5.00
N TYR A 51 5.38 1.05 4.67
CA TYR A 51 4.28 0.59 3.84
C TYR A 51 3.74 1.72 2.95
N ARG A 52 2.94 1.35 1.95
CA ARG A 52 2.16 2.29 1.15
C ARG A 52 0.79 1.69 0.86
N LEU A 53 -0.25 2.48 1.05
CA LEU A 53 -1.61 2.19 0.58
C LEU A 53 -1.88 3.06 -0.65
N ASP A 54 -2.66 2.58 -1.61
CA ASP A 54 -3.02 3.42 -2.75
C ASP A 54 -4.05 4.48 -2.32
N TYR A 55 -5.02 4.11 -1.47
CA TYR A 55 -6.07 5.01 -1.01
C TYR A 55 -6.11 5.21 0.51
N GLY A 56 -5.94 4.15 1.30
CA GLY A 56 -6.03 4.16 2.76
C GLY A 56 -7.42 4.52 3.30
N THR A 57 -8.48 4.43 2.48
CA THR A 57 -9.83 4.87 2.84
C THR A 57 -10.66 3.74 3.46
N ARG A 58 -11.41 4.01 4.53
CA ARG A 58 -12.28 3.04 5.20
C ARG A 58 -13.23 2.33 4.22
N ASN A 59 -13.44 1.03 4.40
CA ASN A 59 -14.39 0.23 3.61
C ASN A 59 -14.21 0.34 2.07
N MET A 60 -13.08 0.79 1.57
CA MET A 60 -12.75 0.81 0.14
C MET A 60 -11.88 -0.37 -0.24
N TRP A 61 -11.90 -0.74 -1.52
CA TRP A 61 -10.91 -1.66 -2.06
C TRP A 61 -9.61 -0.90 -2.29
N ASP A 62 -8.50 -1.54 -1.96
CA ASP A 62 -7.19 -0.90 -1.90
C ASP A 62 -6.07 -1.89 -2.22
N ARG A 63 -4.87 -1.35 -2.41
CA ARG A 63 -3.64 -2.11 -2.57
C ARG A 63 -2.67 -1.75 -1.47
N TYR A 64 -2.18 -2.76 -0.75
CA TYR A 64 -1.18 -2.57 0.29
C TYR A 64 0.18 -3.02 -0.23
N VAL A 65 1.16 -2.13 -0.18
CA VAL A 65 2.57 -2.45 -0.47
C VAL A 65 3.35 -2.42 0.83
N LEU A 66 3.62 -3.60 1.38
CA LEU A 66 4.27 -3.81 2.67
C LEU A 66 5.76 -4.06 2.46
N ARG A 67 6.62 -3.15 2.90
CA ARG A 67 8.06 -3.17 2.60
C ARG A 67 8.90 -3.71 3.75
N ILE A 68 9.88 -4.52 3.40
CA ILE A 68 10.86 -5.08 4.34
C ILE A 68 12.27 -4.74 3.84
N SER A 69 13.05 -4.05 4.67
CA SER A 69 14.44 -3.74 4.35
C SER A 69 15.29 -5.02 4.37
N GLY A 70 16.17 -5.17 3.37
CA GLY A 70 17.09 -6.32 3.30
C GLY A 70 17.96 -6.48 4.56
N LYS A 71 18.32 -5.39 5.26
CA LYS A 71 19.07 -5.44 6.52
C LYS A 71 18.38 -6.24 7.63
N LYS A 72 17.05 -6.39 7.54
CA LYS A 72 16.23 -7.17 8.48
C LYS A 72 16.03 -8.63 8.04
N LEU A 73 16.39 -8.96 6.80
CA LEU A 73 16.29 -10.30 6.22
C LEU A 73 17.69 -10.92 6.11
N GLN A 74 18.34 -11.18 7.24
CA GLN A 74 19.75 -11.60 7.29
C GLN A 74 19.98 -13.05 6.83
N GLN A 75 18.91 -13.84 6.74
CA GLN A 75 18.92 -15.24 6.36
C GLN A 75 18.03 -15.46 5.15
N ALA A 76 18.20 -16.59 4.47
CA ALA A 76 17.33 -16.95 3.36
C ALA A 76 15.90 -17.15 3.87
N VAL A 77 14.91 -16.54 3.23
CA VAL A 77 13.51 -16.55 3.68
C VAL A 77 12.71 -17.53 2.86
N TYR A 78 12.07 -18.49 3.51
CA TYR A 78 11.19 -19.46 2.87
C TYR A 78 9.71 -19.06 2.98
N GLN A 79 9.31 -18.49 4.12
CA GLN A 79 7.92 -18.09 4.36
C GLN A 79 7.86 -16.74 5.08
N PHE A 80 6.95 -15.88 4.64
CA PHE A 80 6.51 -14.70 5.38
C PHE A 80 5.23 -15.02 6.14
N THR A 81 5.15 -14.60 7.40
CA THR A 81 3.96 -14.73 8.24
C THR A 81 3.59 -13.35 8.76
N ILE A 82 2.40 -12.87 8.41
CA ILE A 82 1.85 -11.59 8.81
C ILE A 82 0.73 -11.86 9.80
N SER A 83 0.92 -11.49 11.06
CA SER A 83 -0.15 -11.51 12.07
C SER A 83 -0.74 -10.12 12.23
N TYR A 84 -2.06 -10.02 12.24
CA TYR A 84 -2.80 -8.75 12.36
C TYR A 84 -3.73 -8.79 13.58
N PRO A 85 -4.21 -7.65 14.09
CA PRO A 85 -5.02 -7.66 15.30
C PRO A 85 -6.42 -8.23 15.06
N ASP A 86 -7.03 -8.79 16.10
CA ASP A 86 -8.36 -9.41 16.08
C ASP A 86 -9.51 -8.44 15.70
N TYR A 87 -9.30 -7.15 15.97
CA TYR A 87 -10.19 -6.07 15.61
C TYR A 87 -10.04 -5.59 14.16
N TYR A 88 -9.04 -6.07 13.39
CA TYR A 88 -8.96 -5.81 11.96
C TYR A 88 -10.07 -6.57 11.21
N LYS A 89 -11.04 -5.84 10.66
CA LYS A 89 -12.18 -6.40 9.91
C LYS A 89 -12.06 -6.29 8.39
N GLY A 90 -10.84 -6.04 7.89
CA GLY A 90 -10.57 -6.01 6.46
C GLY A 90 -10.58 -7.41 5.85
N LYS A 91 -10.57 -7.48 4.52
CA LYS A 91 -10.52 -8.76 3.79
C LYS A 91 -9.36 -8.78 2.81
N PHE A 92 -8.58 -9.85 2.84
CA PHE A 92 -7.52 -10.08 1.85
C PHE A 92 -8.04 -10.96 0.72
N ASP A 93 -7.45 -10.81 -0.45
CA ASP A 93 -7.63 -11.74 -1.56
C ASP A 93 -6.35 -12.56 -1.74
N SER A 94 -6.37 -13.82 -1.31
CA SER A 94 -5.18 -14.68 -1.33
C SER A 94 -4.65 -14.98 -2.74
N ASN A 95 -5.46 -14.75 -3.79
CA ASN A 95 -5.05 -14.95 -5.18
C ASN A 95 -4.34 -13.72 -5.76
N GLU A 96 -4.46 -12.57 -5.10
CA GLU A 96 -3.95 -11.28 -5.54
C GLU A 96 -2.78 -10.83 -4.64
N VAL A 97 -1.98 -11.78 -4.17
CA VAL A 97 -0.77 -11.54 -3.36
C VAL A 97 0.47 -11.76 -4.21
N LYS A 98 1.38 -10.79 -4.17
CA LYS A 98 2.68 -10.84 -4.87
C LYS A 98 3.82 -10.54 -3.92
N VAL A 99 4.99 -11.12 -4.20
CA VAL A 99 6.24 -10.78 -3.51
C VAL A 99 7.21 -10.26 -4.54
N ILE A 100 7.72 -9.05 -4.35
CA ILE A 100 8.66 -8.39 -5.25
C ILE A 100 10.00 -8.23 -4.55
N SER A 101 11.08 -8.65 -5.20
CA SER A 101 12.46 -8.46 -4.74
C SER A 101 13.33 -7.98 -5.89
N LYS A 102 14.16 -6.96 -5.64
CA LYS A 102 14.99 -6.29 -6.68
C LYS A 102 14.21 -5.83 -7.94
N GLY A 103 12.89 -5.62 -7.83
CA GLY A 103 12.04 -5.22 -8.96
C GLY A 103 11.47 -6.38 -9.76
N GLU A 104 11.76 -7.62 -9.37
CA GLU A 104 11.26 -8.84 -9.99
C GLU A 104 10.28 -9.57 -9.07
N GLU A 105 9.29 -10.23 -9.66
CA GLU A 105 8.33 -11.03 -8.91
C GLU A 105 8.97 -12.36 -8.49
N VAL A 106 8.82 -12.71 -7.22
CA VAL A 106 9.31 -13.94 -6.62
C VAL A 106 8.18 -14.97 -6.64
N ALA A 107 8.48 -16.17 -7.13
CA ALA A 107 7.49 -17.23 -7.24
C ALA A 107 6.95 -17.67 -5.86
N ILE A 108 5.63 -17.64 -5.71
CA ILE A 108 4.91 -18.08 -4.52
C ILE A 108 4.43 -19.52 -4.72
N GLU A 109 4.64 -20.36 -3.72
CA GLU A 109 4.11 -21.73 -3.66
C GLU A 109 2.67 -21.75 -3.13
N LYS A 110 2.42 -21.05 -2.01
CA LYS A 110 1.11 -21.01 -1.36
C LYS A 110 0.89 -19.71 -0.62
N VAL A 111 -0.34 -19.21 -0.66
CA VAL A 111 -0.85 -18.16 0.23
C VAL A 111 -1.95 -18.77 1.09
N ASP A 112 -1.80 -18.71 2.41
CA ASP A 112 -2.77 -19.22 3.37
C ASP A 112 -3.28 -18.08 4.25
N TRP A 113 -4.59 -17.83 4.19
CA TRP A 113 -5.23 -16.80 5.01
C TRP A 113 -6.11 -17.46 6.06
N ASN A 114 -5.54 -17.64 7.25
CA ASN A 114 -6.24 -18.14 8.41
C ASN A 114 -6.87 -16.97 9.17
N LYS A 115 -8.18 -16.81 8.98
CA LYS A 115 -8.98 -15.74 9.61
C LYS A 115 -9.15 -15.93 11.11
N GLU A 116 -9.18 -17.18 11.57
CA GLU A 116 -9.42 -17.52 12.98
C GLU A 116 -8.20 -17.17 13.83
N ASP A 117 -6.99 -17.46 13.30
CA ASP A 117 -5.73 -17.16 13.99
C ASP A 117 -5.18 -15.77 13.68
N HIS A 118 -5.86 -15.00 12.81
CA HIS A 118 -5.43 -13.69 12.34
C HIS A 118 -4.05 -13.71 11.66
N LEU A 119 -3.83 -14.71 10.79
CA LEU A 119 -2.56 -14.95 10.10
C LEU A 119 -2.73 -14.95 8.58
N LEU A 120 -1.82 -14.27 7.89
CA LEU A 120 -1.59 -14.41 6.46
C LEU A 120 -0.17 -14.97 6.25
N GLN A 121 -0.09 -16.18 5.72
CA GLN A 121 1.16 -16.90 5.46
C GLN A 121 1.42 -16.96 3.95
N ILE A 122 2.64 -16.64 3.55
CA ILE A 122 3.07 -16.60 2.15
C ILE A 122 4.33 -17.45 2.05
N THR A 123 4.21 -18.62 1.45
CA THR A 123 5.30 -19.59 1.24
C THR A 123 5.87 -19.40 -0.15
N LEU A 124 7.19 -19.22 -0.25
CA LEU A 124 7.88 -19.05 -1.53
C LEU A 124 8.26 -20.40 -2.12
N LYS A 125 8.23 -20.49 -3.45
CA LYS A 125 8.68 -21.69 -4.16
C LYS A 125 10.18 -21.92 -4.02
N GLU A 126 10.94 -20.83 -4.02
CA GLU A 126 12.38 -20.84 -3.77
C GLU A 126 12.70 -19.83 -2.66
N PRO A 127 13.62 -20.16 -1.72
CA PRO A 127 13.99 -19.24 -0.67
C PRO A 127 14.54 -17.92 -1.24
N LEU A 128 14.03 -16.81 -0.73
CA LEU A 128 14.55 -15.49 -1.04
C LEU A 128 15.96 -15.34 -0.47
N GLU A 129 16.90 -14.87 -1.29
CA GLU A 129 18.29 -14.63 -0.88
C GLU A 129 18.40 -13.71 0.35
N PRO A 130 19.39 -13.93 1.24
CA PRO A 130 19.69 -13.03 2.33
C PRO A 130 19.97 -11.59 1.88
N ASN A 131 19.68 -10.64 2.77
CA ASN A 131 19.94 -9.21 2.64
C ASN A 131 19.26 -8.53 1.45
N LYS A 132 18.26 -9.17 0.83
CA LYS A 132 17.47 -8.57 -0.24
C LYS A 132 16.22 -7.91 0.30
N LYS A 133 15.90 -6.73 -0.25
CA LYS A 133 14.64 -6.04 0.05
C LYS A 133 13.49 -6.87 -0.51
N ALA A 134 12.41 -6.99 0.26
CA ALA A 134 11.16 -7.59 -0.18
C ALA A 134 10.03 -6.57 -0.08
N GLU A 135 9.12 -6.58 -1.05
CA GLU A 135 7.83 -5.90 -1.00
C GLU A 135 6.73 -6.96 -1.13
N ILE A 136 5.87 -7.06 -0.13
CA ILE A 136 4.68 -7.90 -0.19
C ILE A 136 3.54 -6.99 -0.67
N VAL A 137 3.00 -7.29 -1.83
CA VAL A 137 1.87 -6.57 -2.41
C VAL A 137 0.62 -7.39 -2.16
N LEU A 138 -0.32 -6.80 -1.42
CA LEU A 138 -1.66 -7.33 -1.23
C LEU A 138 -2.58 -6.48 -2.11
N ASP A 139 -2.93 -6.99 -3.29
CA ASP A 139 -3.91 -6.36 -4.17
C ASP A 139 -5.32 -6.77 -3.73
N ASN A 140 -6.32 -5.97 -4.15
CA ASN A 140 -7.73 -6.23 -3.86
C ASN A 140 -8.04 -6.43 -2.36
N VAL A 141 -7.45 -5.62 -1.49
CA VAL A 141 -7.75 -5.63 -0.06
C VAL A 141 -8.98 -4.79 0.22
N LYS A 142 -9.96 -5.34 0.94
CA LYS A 142 -11.07 -4.54 1.49
C LYS A 142 -10.63 -3.93 2.81
N ASN A 143 -10.51 -2.61 2.84
CA ASN A 143 -10.10 -1.89 4.04
C ASN A 143 -11.13 -2.06 5.18
N PRO A 144 -10.67 -2.15 6.44
CA PRO A 144 -11.54 -2.13 7.62
C PRO A 144 -12.12 -0.71 7.85
N ASP A 145 -12.67 -0.48 9.05
CA ASP A 145 -13.04 0.87 9.49
C ASP A 145 -11.80 1.72 9.82
N ILE A 146 -12.01 3.01 10.10
CA ILE A 146 -10.94 3.95 10.48
C ILE A 146 -10.17 3.43 11.69
N GLY A 147 -8.84 3.50 11.65
CA GLY A 147 -7.99 3.13 12.77
C GLY A 147 -6.57 2.79 12.39
N THR A 148 -5.78 2.45 13.41
CA THR A 148 -4.40 1.98 13.27
C THR A 148 -4.32 0.49 13.59
N TYR A 149 -3.71 -0.27 12.69
CA TYR A 149 -3.64 -1.73 12.74
C TYR A 149 -2.18 -2.19 12.66
N TYR A 150 -1.72 -2.88 13.70
CA TYR A 150 -0.33 -3.33 13.81
C TYR A 150 -0.16 -4.71 13.18
N PHE A 151 0.45 -4.77 12.00
CA PHE A 151 0.72 -6.00 11.29
C PHE A 151 2.14 -6.45 11.60
N ASN A 152 2.31 -7.52 12.36
CA ASN A 152 3.63 -8.04 12.71
C ASN A 152 4.11 -9.05 11.67
N CYS A 153 5.35 -8.88 11.22
CA CYS A 153 6.01 -9.76 10.27
C CYS A 153 6.97 -10.69 11.00
N ARG A 154 6.81 -12.00 10.79
CA ARG A 154 7.81 -13.02 11.08
C ARG A 154 8.20 -13.74 9.79
N VAL A 155 9.42 -14.26 9.75
CA VAL A 155 9.90 -15.04 8.61
C VAL A 155 10.48 -16.37 9.08
N LEU A 156 10.20 -17.43 8.31
CA LEU A 156 10.84 -18.72 8.49
C LEU A 156 12.05 -18.82 7.57
N SER A 157 13.20 -19.22 8.12
CA SER A 157 14.42 -19.41 7.33
C SER A 157 14.59 -20.84 6.84
N SER A 158 15.24 -21.01 5.69
CA SER A 158 15.58 -22.33 5.14
C SER A 158 16.83 -22.97 5.78
N THR A 159 17.65 -22.20 6.52
CA THR A 159 18.91 -22.72 7.09
C THR A 159 18.71 -23.26 8.50
N GLY A 160 18.33 -24.54 8.60
CA GLY A 160 18.75 -25.46 9.68
C GLY A 160 18.19 -25.26 11.09
N VAL A 161 17.52 -24.15 11.39
CA VAL A 161 16.78 -23.97 12.64
C VAL A 161 15.40 -23.45 12.27
N ALA A 162 14.38 -24.29 12.42
CA ALA A 162 12.98 -24.04 12.09
C ALA A 162 12.32 -23.00 13.02
N ASN A 163 12.99 -21.89 13.31
CA ASN A 163 12.48 -20.83 14.15
C ASN A 163 12.12 -19.63 13.29
N ALA A 164 10.82 -19.34 13.23
CA ALA A 164 10.34 -18.09 12.70
C ALA A 164 10.89 -16.95 13.56
N TYR A 165 11.64 -16.02 12.97
CA TYR A 165 12.13 -14.84 13.68
C TYR A 165 11.33 -13.60 13.30
N TYR A 166 11.25 -12.67 14.24
CA TYR A 166 10.52 -11.43 14.07
C TYR A 166 11.34 -10.40 13.27
N VAL A 167 10.70 -9.78 12.29
CA VAL A 167 11.32 -8.83 11.34
C VAL A 167 10.94 -7.39 11.68
N GLY A 168 9.67 -7.17 12.06
CA GLY A 168 9.15 -5.85 12.37
C GLY A 168 7.62 -5.76 12.33
N THR A 169 7.11 -4.54 12.49
CA THR A 169 5.68 -4.22 12.46
C THR A 169 5.39 -3.15 11.43
N TRP A 170 4.36 -3.33 10.61
CA TRP A 170 3.72 -2.25 9.85
C TRP A 170 2.59 -1.65 10.68
N GLU A 171 2.56 -0.32 10.80
CA GLU A 171 1.54 0.42 11.53
C GLU A 171 0.50 0.96 10.54
N ILE A 172 -0.38 0.10 10.04
CA ILE A 172 -1.29 0.45 8.95
C ILE A 172 -2.37 1.41 9.45
N SER A 173 -2.37 2.65 8.96
CA SER A 173 -3.41 3.64 9.24
C SER A 173 -4.44 3.70 8.11
N ILE A 174 -5.71 3.53 8.47
CA ILE A 174 -6.88 3.67 7.59
C ILE A 174 -7.68 4.89 8.03
N ASN A 175 -8.07 5.75 7.09
CA ASN A 175 -8.72 7.04 7.29
C ASN A 175 -10.11 7.13 6.66
#